data_AF-A0A957I3W9-F1
#
_entry.id   AF-A0A957I3W9-F1
#
_cell.length_a   1.000
_cell.length_b   1.000
_cell.length_c   1.000
_cell.angle_alpha   90.00
_cell.angle_beta   90.00
_cell.angle_gamma   90.00
#
_symmetry.space_group_name_H-M   'P 1'
#
loop_
_entity.id
_entity.type
_entity.pdbx_description
1 polymer ?
#
loop_
_entity_poly.entity_id
_entity_poly.type
_entity_poly.pdbx_seq_one_letter_code
_entity_poly.pdbx_strand_id
1 'polypeptide(L)'
;ERGRAIDNGLGSPASLRRMVAEKRRALKARYDSPRFHVSGFEDDLIGDPHARQQENCGAGYRILKISPDGNVHPCPLMNWPIGSLQDHSLTEITQRNGKRFALMLSPSPQQCGTCSNLVFCKGCMAEALQYCGTVERCNWKTSQAAGAGLY
;
A
#
# COMPACT_ATOMS: atom_id res chain seq x y z
N GLU A 1 5.82 20.73 -11.76
CA GLU A 1 6.03 19.72 -10.71
C GLU A 1 5.55 20.29 -9.38
N ARG A 2 4.94 19.49 -8.50
CA ARG A 2 4.42 19.91 -7.19
C ARG A 2 4.99 19.01 -6.10
N GLY A 3 5.16 19.50 -4.88
CA GLY A 3 5.45 18.66 -3.71
C GLY A 3 6.24 19.38 -2.62
N ARG A 4 6.03 18.96 -1.36
CA ARG A 4 6.58 19.61 -0.16
C ARG A 4 8.09 19.86 -0.24
N ALA A 5 8.87 18.96 -0.84
CA ALA A 5 10.32 19.16 -0.96
C ALA A 5 10.67 20.34 -1.88
N ILE A 6 9.97 20.50 -3.02
CA ILE A 6 10.17 21.63 -3.94
C ILE A 6 9.70 22.91 -3.27
N ASP A 7 8.52 22.88 -2.63
CA ASP A 7 7.93 24.04 -1.95
C ASP A 7 8.82 24.57 -0.81
N ASN A 8 9.69 23.71 -0.25
CA ASN A 8 10.65 24.06 0.80
C ASN A 8 12.10 24.20 0.29
N GLY A 9 12.33 24.27 -1.02
CA GLY A 9 13.68 24.44 -1.59
C GLY A 9 14.61 23.24 -1.40
N LEU A 10 14.08 22.08 -0.98
CA LEU A 10 14.77 20.81 -0.80
C LEU A 10 14.63 19.89 -2.03
N GLY A 11 14.24 20.47 -3.17
CA GLY A 11 14.10 19.74 -4.42
C GLY A 11 15.44 19.21 -4.92
N SER A 12 15.44 17.99 -5.46
CA SER A 12 16.63 17.43 -6.09
C SER A 12 17.06 18.26 -7.32
N PRO A 13 18.36 18.57 -7.49
CA PRO A 13 18.86 19.27 -8.67
C PRO A 13 18.49 18.54 -9.96
N ALA A 14 18.33 19.29 -11.06
CA ALA A 14 18.00 18.72 -12.36
C ALA A 14 19.05 17.70 -12.86
N SER A 15 20.32 17.92 -12.53
CA SER A 15 21.43 17.02 -12.86
C SER A 15 21.27 15.65 -12.17
N LEU A 16 20.94 15.64 -10.88
CA LEU A 16 20.69 14.41 -10.12
C LEU A 16 19.48 13.66 -10.69
N ARG A 17 18.39 14.39 -10.99
CA ARG A 17 17.20 13.80 -11.61
C ARG A 17 17.49 13.15 -12.96
N ARG A 18 18.29 13.80 -13.81
CA ARG A 18 18.73 13.24 -15.11
C ARG A 18 19.55 11.97 -14.92
N MET A 19 20.51 11.99 -14.00
CA MET A 19 21.35 10.82 -13.68
C MET A 19 20.52 9.63 -13.20
N VAL A 20 19.55 9.87 -12.32
CA VAL A 20 18.61 8.84 -11.84
C VAL A 20 17.79 8.27 -13.00
N ALA A 21 17.26 9.13 -13.89
CA ALA A 21 16.50 8.69 -15.05
C ALA A 21 17.32 7.83 -16.03
N GLU A 22 18.60 8.18 -16.26
CA GLU A 22 19.52 7.39 -17.08
C GLU A 22 19.84 6.03 -16.45
N LYS A 23 20.20 6.01 -15.16
CA LYS A 23 20.44 4.75 -14.43
C LYS A 23 19.21 3.86 -14.47
N ARG A 24 18.01 4.41 -14.24
CA ARG A 24 16.75 3.67 -14.32
C ARG A 24 16.55 3.05 -15.71
N ARG A 25 16.77 3.81 -16.79
CA ARG A 25 16.67 3.28 -18.16
C ARG A 25 17.63 2.11 -18.39
N ALA A 26 18.88 2.24 -17.93
CA ALA A 26 19.87 1.16 -18.05
C ALA A 26 19.48 -0.09 -17.25
N LEU A 27 18.99 0.08 -16.01
CA LEU A 27 18.51 -1.02 -15.18
C LEU A 27 17.28 -1.70 -15.81
N LYS A 28 16.33 -0.92 -16.32
CA LYS A 28 15.15 -1.43 -17.02
C LYS A 28 15.54 -2.25 -18.24
N ALA A 29 16.40 -1.72 -19.11
CA ALA A 29 16.89 -2.45 -20.28
C ALA A 29 17.60 -3.77 -19.93
N ARG A 30 18.24 -3.85 -18.76
CA ARG A 30 19.01 -5.02 -18.34
C ARG A 30 18.20 -6.07 -17.59
N TYR A 31 17.25 -5.66 -16.76
CA TYR A 31 16.62 -6.54 -15.77
C TYR A 31 15.12 -6.70 -15.96
N ASP A 32 14.45 -5.81 -16.70
CA ASP A 32 13.00 -5.89 -16.90
C ASP A 32 12.63 -7.19 -17.64
N SER A 33 11.61 -7.87 -17.14
CA SER A 33 11.17 -9.18 -17.62
C SER A 33 9.70 -9.41 -17.25
N PRO A 34 9.04 -10.44 -17.82
CA PRO A 34 7.65 -10.76 -17.48
C PRO A 34 7.40 -11.04 -15.98
N ARG A 35 8.44 -11.37 -15.20
CA ARG A 35 8.34 -11.69 -13.76
C ARG A 35 8.98 -10.65 -12.85
N PHE A 36 9.68 -9.66 -13.41
CA PHE A 36 10.41 -8.66 -12.63
C PHE A 36 10.42 -7.34 -13.40
N HIS A 37 9.75 -6.33 -12.85
CA HIS A 37 9.60 -5.04 -13.50
C HIS A 37 10.46 -3.97 -12.83
N VAL A 38 11.15 -3.15 -13.63
CA VAL A 38 11.91 -2.00 -13.15
C VAL A 38 11.16 -0.71 -13.48
N SER A 39 10.63 -0.07 -12.45
CA SER A 39 9.95 1.24 -12.52
C SER A 39 10.70 2.30 -11.70
N GLY A 40 10.22 3.55 -11.76
CA GLY A 40 10.70 4.61 -10.87
C GLY A 40 9.94 4.59 -9.55
N PHE A 41 9.25 5.69 -9.23
CA PHE A 41 8.46 5.80 -8.00
C PHE A 41 7.09 5.13 -8.14
N GLU A 42 6.38 4.95 -7.02
CA GLU A 42 5.01 4.42 -6.99
C GLU A 42 4.06 5.23 -7.88
N ASP A 43 4.30 6.54 -8.01
CA ASP A 43 3.54 7.45 -8.89
C ASP A 43 3.82 7.20 -10.39
N ASP A 44 4.98 6.65 -10.75
CA ASP A 44 5.33 6.29 -12.14
C ASP A 44 4.58 5.02 -12.61
N LEU A 45 3.86 4.34 -11.70
CA LEU A 45 3.00 3.20 -12.04
C LEU A 45 1.66 3.63 -12.66
N ILE A 46 1.31 4.93 -12.58
CA ILE A 46 0.08 5.46 -13.19
C ILE A 46 0.24 5.44 -14.72
N GLY A 47 -0.46 4.51 -15.38
CA GLY A 47 -0.41 4.33 -16.84
C GLY A 47 0.55 3.24 -17.32
N ASP A 48 1.24 2.55 -16.42
CA ASP A 48 2.01 1.35 -16.77
C ASP A 48 1.05 0.17 -17.03
N PRO A 49 1.03 -0.44 -18.23
CA PRO A 49 0.19 -1.60 -18.52
C PRO A 49 0.56 -2.85 -17.69
N HIS A 50 1.74 -2.87 -17.07
CA HIS A 50 2.18 -3.91 -16.14
C HIS A 50 1.91 -3.57 -14.68
N ALA A 51 1.54 -2.32 -14.37
CA ALA A 51 0.98 -2.01 -13.07
C ALA A 51 -0.37 -2.72 -12.99
N ARG A 52 -0.43 -3.79 -12.18
CA ARG A 52 -1.70 -4.40 -11.79
C ARG A 52 -2.65 -3.28 -11.41
N GLN A 53 -3.89 -3.26 -11.94
CA GLN A 53 -4.91 -2.38 -11.38
C GLN A 53 -5.01 -2.71 -9.89
N GLN A 54 -4.57 -1.76 -9.06
CA GLN A 54 -4.46 -1.98 -7.63
C GLN A 54 -5.77 -1.49 -7.03
N GLU A 55 -6.55 -2.43 -6.51
CA GLU A 55 -7.79 -2.08 -5.80
C GLU A 55 -7.49 -1.50 -4.41
N ASN A 56 -6.25 -1.66 -3.91
CA ASN A 56 -5.77 -1.10 -2.65
C ASN A 56 -4.26 -0.74 -2.65
N CYS A 57 -3.79 -0.17 -1.54
CA CYS A 57 -2.44 0.39 -1.38
C CYS A 57 -1.29 -0.62 -1.18
N GLY A 58 -1.54 -1.92 -1.12
CA GLY A 58 -0.47 -2.93 -0.93
C GLY A 58 -0.19 -3.35 0.50
N ALA A 59 -0.87 -2.79 1.51
CA ALA A 59 -0.63 -3.15 2.91
C ALA A 59 -0.83 -4.65 3.14
N GLY A 60 0.14 -5.33 3.77
CA GLY A 60 0.07 -6.76 4.11
C GLY A 60 0.50 -7.73 3.01
N TYR A 61 0.81 -7.26 1.79
CA TYR A 61 1.32 -8.13 0.71
C TYR A 61 2.38 -7.49 -0.20
N ARG A 62 2.51 -6.15 -0.18
CA ARG A 62 3.57 -5.39 -0.85
C ARG A 62 4.31 -4.47 0.11
N ILE A 63 3.61 -4.01 1.15
CA ILE A 63 4.14 -3.21 2.24
C ILE A 63 4.06 -4.05 3.50
N LEU A 64 5.10 -4.00 4.32
CA LEU A 64 5.15 -4.55 5.67
C LEU A 64 6.00 -3.63 6.54
N LYS A 65 5.72 -3.61 7.85
CA LYS A 65 6.59 -3.02 8.87
C LYS A 65 7.01 -4.14 9.81
N ILE A 66 8.30 -4.24 10.13
CA ILE A 66 8.81 -5.13 11.17
C ILE A 66 9.25 -4.24 12.34
N SER A 67 8.68 -4.41 13.51
CA SER A 67 9.10 -3.68 14.72
C SER A 67 10.32 -4.34 15.39
N PRO A 68 11.02 -3.63 16.28
CA PRO A 68 12.24 -4.14 16.93
C PRO A 68 12.07 -5.43 17.73
N ASP A 69 10.85 -5.70 18.21
CA ASP A 69 10.46 -6.94 18.90
C ASP A 69 10.19 -8.11 17.94
N GLY A 70 10.36 -7.91 16.63
CA GLY A 70 10.15 -8.93 15.60
C GLY A 70 8.70 -9.07 15.14
N ASN A 71 7.77 -8.23 15.62
CA ASN A 71 6.39 -8.25 15.14
C ASN A 71 6.27 -7.70 13.72
N VAL A 72 5.50 -8.40 12.88
CA VAL A 72 5.25 -8.03 11.48
C VAL A 72 3.88 -7.40 11.37
N HIS A 73 3.81 -6.22 10.78
CA HIS A 73 2.59 -5.43 10.59
C HIS A 73 2.29 -5.21 9.11
N PRO A 74 1.01 -5.05 8.70
CA PRO A 74 0.64 -4.85 7.30
C PRO A 74 1.15 -3.53 6.69
N CYS A 75 1.28 -2.49 7.49
CA CYS A 75 1.89 -1.22 7.07
C CYS A 75 2.36 -0.45 8.30
N PRO A 76 3.14 0.64 8.11
CA PRO A 76 3.62 1.46 9.23
C PRO A 76 2.51 2.06 10.12
N LEU A 77 1.31 2.24 9.58
CA LEU A 77 0.17 2.87 10.28
C LEU A 77 -0.74 1.86 11.00
N MET A 78 -0.62 0.56 10.72
CA MET A 78 -1.41 -0.48 11.39
C MET A 78 -0.62 -1.07 12.55
N ASN A 79 -1.04 -0.78 13.78
CA ASN A 79 -0.33 -1.23 14.98
C ASN A 79 -0.65 -2.67 15.41
N TRP A 80 -1.57 -3.36 14.76
CA TRP A 80 -1.76 -4.79 14.99
C TRP A 80 -0.68 -5.62 14.27
N PRO A 81 -0.14 -6.67 14.89
CA PRO A 81 0.72 -7.62 14.18
C PRO A 81 -0.12 -8.63 13.40
N ILE A 82 0.40 -9.09 12.26
CA ILE A 82 -0.10 -10.23 11.47
C ILE A 82 0.75 -11.49 11.64
N GLY A 83 1.78 -11.40 12.48
CA GLY A 83 2.69 -12.48 12.84
C GLY A 83 3.92 -11.95 13.56
N SER A 84 4.74 -12.85 14.07
CA SER A 84 6.01 -12.55 14.74
C SER A 84 7.13 -13.39 14.13
N LEU A 85 8.29 -12.76 13.90
CA LEU A 85 9.49 -13.44 13.41
C LEU A 85 10.14 -14.35 14.47
N GLN A 86 9.70 -14.28 15.72
CA GLN A 86 10.11 -15.22 16.76
C GLN A 86 9.49 -16.61 16.55
N ASP A 87 8.29 -16.66 15.96
CA ASP A 87 7.49 -17.88 15.82
C ASP A 87 7.49 -18.43 14.39
N HIS A 88 7.55 -17.54 13.39
CA HIS A 88 7.38 -17.89 11.99
C HIS A 88 8.34 -17.11 11.08
N SER A 89 8.76 -17.73 9.99
CA SER A 89 9.48 -17.02 8.93
C SER A 89 8.59 -15.96 8.28
N LEU A 90 9.22 -14.91 7.72
CA LEU A 90 8.50 -13.88 6.97
C LEU A 90 7.69 -14.47 5.80
N THR A 91 8.21 -15.51 5.14
CA THR A 91 7.53 -16.21 4.06
C THR A 91 6.24 -16.87 4.53
N GLU A 92 6.25 -17.55 5.68
CA GLU A 92 5.04 -18.16 6.24
C GLU A 92 4.00 -17.10 6.60
N ILE A 93 4.42 -16.00 7.23
CA ILE A 93 3.52 -14.89 7.59
C ILE A 93 2.87 -14.28 6.34
N THR A 94 3.66 -14.04 5.29
CA THR A 94 3.14 -13.47 4.04
C THR A 94 2.26 -14.43 3.25
N GLN A 95 2.56 -15.74 3.25
CA GLN A 95 1.69 -16.74 2.62
C GLN A 95 0.33 -16.86 3.31
N ARG A 96 0.30 -16.82 4.65
CA ARG A 96 -0.94 -16.89 5.44
C ARG A 96 -1.83 -15.65 5.25
N ASN A 97 -1.23 -14.47 5.18
CA ASN A 97 -1.98 -13.21 5.24
C ASN A 97 -2.11 -12.51 3.88
N GLY A 98 -1.12 -12.61 3.00
CA GLY A 98 -0.96 -11.73 1.85
C GLY A 98 -2.14 -11.76 0.88
N LYS A 99 -2.71 -12.93 0.58
CA LYS A 99 -3.89 -13.05 -0.30
C LYS A 99 -5.10 -12.32 0.28
N ARG A 100 -5.34 -12.42 1.59
CA ARG A 100 -6.46 -11.75 2.27
C ARG A 100 -6.33 -10.23 2.15
N PHE A 101 -5.13 -9.71 2.38
CA PHE A 101 -4.86 -8.27 2.23
C PHE A 101 -4.94 -7.81 0.76
N ALA A 102 -4.50 -8.63 -0.19
CA ALA A 102 -4.57 -8.31 -1.61
C ALA A 102 -6.01 -8.21 -2.15
N LEU A 103 -6.97 -8.87 -1.50
CA LEU A 103 -8.38 -8.86 -1.89
C LEU A 103 -9.22 -7.78 -1.18
N MET A 104 -8.67 -7.09 -0.18
CA MET A 104 -9.39 -5.99 0.46
C MET A 104 -9.48 -4.79 -0.47
N LEU A 105 -10.61 -4.09 -0.43
CA LEU A 105 -10.79 -2.85 -1.19
C LEU A 105 -10.29 -1.67 -0.37
N SER A 106 -9.67 -0.69 -1.00
CA SER A 106 -9.47 0.61 -0.35
C SER A 106 -10.83 1.29 -0.08
N PRO A 107 -10.98 2.01 1.03
CA PRO A 107 -12.19 2.78 1.31
C PRO A 107 -12.43 3.82 0.22
N SER A 108 -13.60 3.79 -0.40
CA SER A 108 -13.96 4.72 -1.46
C SER A 108 -15.45 5.09 -1.40
N PRO A 109 -15.88 6.12 -2.17
CA PRO A 109 -17.30 6.50 -2.23
C PRO A 109 -18.22 5.33 -2.62
N GLN A 110 -17.72 4.36 -3.41
CA GLN A 110 -18.48 3.20 -3.86
C GLN A 110 -18.97 2.33 -2.71
N GLN A 111 -18.14 2.08 -1.67
CA GLN A 111 -18.60 1.33 -0.50
C GLN A 111 -19.11 2.24 0.62
N CYS A 112 -18.53 3.43 0.78
CA CYS A 112 -18.81 4.31 1.93
C CYS A 112 -20.04 5.21 1.76
N GLY A 113 -20.51 5.43 0.52
CA GLY A 113 -21.61 6.35 0.23
C GLY A 113 -21.33 7.76 0.74
N THR A 114 -22.23 8.29 1.57
CA THR A 114 -22.19 9.65 2.13
C THR A 114 -21.58 9.73 3.53
N CYS A 115 -20.84 8.70 3.98
CA CYS A 115 -20.18 8.69 5.29
C CYS A 115 -19.30 9.95 5.50
N SER A 116 -19.55 10.70 6.57
CA SER A 116 -18.82 11.94 6.90
C SER A 116 -17.32 11.70 7.12
N ASN A 117 -16.94 10.52 7.63
CA ASN A 117 -15.55 10.15 7.88
C ASN A 117 -14.81 9.70 6.62
N LEU A 118 -15.46 9.61 5.45
CA LEU A 118 -14.81 9.20 4.20
C LEU A 118 -13.62 10.10 3.83
N VAL A 119 -13.67 11.40 4.16
CA VAL A 119 -12.56 12.32 3.90
C VAL A 119 -11.25 11.89 4.56
N PHE A 120 -11.32 11.22 5.72
CA PHE A 120 -10.17 10.66 6.42
C PHE A 120 -9.80 9.26 5.91
N CYS A 121 -10.82 8.46 5.59
CA CYS A 121 -10.62 7.05 5.24
C CYS A 121 -10.20 6.82 3.78
N LYS A 122 -10.51 7.74 2.87
CA LYS A 122 -10.42 7.52 1.42
C LYS A 122 -9.02 7.06 1.00
N GLY A 123 -8.93 5.86 0.46
CA GLY A 123 -7.67 5.26 -0.01
C GLY A 123 -6.78 4.65 1.08
N CYS A 124 -7.10 4.80 2.37
CA CYS A 124 -6.28 4.31 3.47
C CYS A 124 -7.04 3.34 4.38
N MET A 125 -6.70 2.05 4.31
CA MET A 125 -7.29 1.02 5.17
C MET A 125 -6.96 1.25 6.65
N ALA A 126 -5.80 1.80 6.98
CA ALA A 126 -5.41 2.06 8.37
C ALA A 126 -6.32 3.12 9.01
N GLU A 127 -6.57 4.22 8.30
CA GLU A 127 -7.52 5.26 8.71
C GLU A 127 -8.94 4.70 8.81
N ALA A 128 -9.39 3.92 7.83
CA ALA A 128 -10.72 3.32 7.91
C ALA A 128 -10.90 2.41 9.12
N LEU A 129 -9.88 1.67 9.53
CA LEU A 129 -9.92 0.87 10.75
C LEU A 129 -9.97 1.72 12.01
N GLN A 130 -9.27 2.86 12.03
CA GLN A 130 -9.31 3.81 13.14
C GLN A 130 -10.69 4.47 13.28
N TYR A 131 -11.32 4.84 12.16
CA TYR A 131 -12.62 5.53 12.16
C TYR A 131 -13.83 4.59 12.10
N CYS A 132 -13.67 3.29 11.83
CA CYS A 132 -14.84 2.40 11.69
C CYS A 132 -15.65 2.23 12.98
N GLY A 133 -15.02 2.43 14.15
CA GLY A 133 -15.68 2.39 15.45
C GLY A 133 -16.33 3.70 15.90
N THR A 134 -16.17 4.78 15.14
CA THR A 134 -16.73 6.11 15.47
C THR A 134 -18.04 6.41 14.75
N VAL A 135 -18.54 5.45 13.96
CA VAL A 135 -19.81 5.53 13.24
C VAL A 135 -20.67 4.33 13.61
N GLU A 136 -22.00 4.51 13.59
CA GLU A 136 -22.95 3.42 13.88
C GLU A 136 -22.77 2.23 12.92
N ARG A 137 -22.54 2.51 11.63
CA ARG A 137 -22.34 1.49 10.60
C ARG A 137 -21.23 1.88 9.61
N CYS A 138 -20.14 1.12 9.61
CA CYS A 138 -19.07 1.25 8.64
C CYS A 138 -19.28 0.31 7.44
N ASN A 139 -19.83 0.84 6.34
CA ASN A 139 -20.11 0.04 5.14
C ASN A 139 -18.85 -0.56 4.49
N TRP A 140 -17.72 0.16 4.54
CA TRP A 140 -16.43 -0.39 4.07
C TRP A 140 -16.03 -1.64 4.86
N LYS A 141 -16.15 -1.61 6.19
CA LYS A 141 -15.83 -2.77 7.05
C LYS A 141 -16.74 -3.96 6.72
N THR A 142 -18.04 -3.70 6.53
CA THR A 142 -19.01 -4.74 6.15
C THR A 142 -18.71 -5.32 4.76
N SER A 143 -18.32 -4.51 3.79
CA SER A 143 -18.02 -5.01 2.44
C SER A 143 -16.76 -5.87 2.38
N GLN A 144 -15.81 -5.68 3.31
CA GLN A 144 -14.63 -6.56 3.39
C GLN A 144 -14.99 -7.99 3.82
N ALA A 145 -16.00 -8.18 4.67
CA ALA A 145 -16.43 -9.49 5.14
C ALA A 145 -17.13 -10.33 4.04
N ALA A 146 -17.71 -9.66 3.03
CA ALA A 146 -18.35 -10.32 1.89
C ALA A 146 -17.34 -10.74 0.80
N GLY A 147 -16.19 -10.06 0.70
CA GLY A 147 -15.14 -10.35 -0.30
C GLY A 147 -13.97 -11.18 0.24
N ALA A 148 -13.72 -11.14 1.54
CA ALA A 148 -12.76 -11.99 2.23
C ALA A 148 -13.55 -12.81 3.24
N GLY A 149 -13.66 -14.13 3.02
CA GLY A 149 -14.29 -15.05 3.96
C GLY A 149 -13.78 -14.80 5.38
N LEU A 150 -14.61 -14.13 6.17
CA LEU A 150 -14.37 -13.77 7.57
C LEU A 150 -15.69 -13.86 8.32
N TYR A 151 -16.13 -15.09 8.50
CA TYR A 151 -16.28 -15.71 9.81
C TYR A 151 -15.64 -17.10 9.75
#